data_AF-A0A1D7Y125-F1
#
_entry.id   AF-A0A1D7Y125-F1
#
_cell.length_a   1.000
_cell.length_b   1.000
_cell.length_c   1.000
_cell.angle_alpha   90.00
_cell.angle_beta   90.00
_cell.angle_gamma   90.00
#
_symmetry.space_group_name_H-M   'P 1'
#
loop_
_entity.id
_entity.type
_entity.pdbx_description
1 polymer ?
#
loop_
_entity_poly.entity_id
_entity_poly.type
_entity_poly.pdbx_seq_one_letter_code
_entity_poly.pdbx_strand_id
1 'polypeptide(L)' 'MRLFFPQELDSYLEWSGFNVIHKFGGFEEEAFNDQSEKQIFVCQ' A
#
# COMPACT_ATOMS: atom_id res chain seq x y z
N MET A 1 7.76 -10.13 13.05
CA MET A 1 7.10 -9.15 12.17
C MET A 1 6.63 -9.91 10.94
N ARG A 2 5.38 -9.75 10.51
CA ARG A 2 4.81 -10.47 9.35
C ARG A 2 4.83 -9.54 8.14
N LEU A 3 5.39 -10.01 7.03
CA LEU A 3 5.39 -9.28 5.76
C LEU A 3 4.25 -9.85 4.91
N PHE A 4 3.38 -8.98 4.39
CA PHE A 4 2.33 -9.34 3.46
C PHE A 4 2.77 -9.02 2.05
N PHE A 5 2.31 -9.79 1.07
CA PHE A 5 2.50 -9.41 -0.32
C PHE A 5 1.70 -8.14 -0.63
N PRO A 6 2.21 -7.24 -1.50
CA PRO A 6 1.50 -6.01 -1.87
C PRO A 6 0.03 -6.22 -2.24
N GLN A 7 -0.25 -7.26 -3.04
CA GLN A 7 -1.59 -7.60 -3.52
C GLN A 7 -2.50 -8.16 -2.42
N GLU A 8 -1.91 -8.88 -1.45
CA GLU A 8 -2.65 -9.41 -0.30
C GLU A 8 -3.15 -8.26 0.57
N LEU A 9 -2.28 -7.27 0.82
CA LEU A 9 -2.65 -6.11 1.62
C LEU A 9 -3.71 -5.25 0.92
N ASP A 10 -3.60 -5.07 -0.40
CA ASP A 10 -4.60 -4.37 -1.21
C ASP A 10 -5.98 -5.03 -1.05
N SER A 11 -6.03 -6.37 -1.15
CA SER A 11 -7.28 -7.13 -0.98
C SER A 11 -7.88 -6.95 0.42
N TYR A 12 -7.06 -6.90 1.47
CA TYR A 12 -7.56 -6.67 2.83
C TYR A 12 -8.12 -5.25 3.03
N LEU A 13 -7.49 -4.24 2.44
CA LEU A 13 -7.97 -2.86 2.50
C LEU A 13 -9.33 -2.74 1.81
N GLU A 14 -9.46 -3.33 0.62
CA GLU A 14 -10.73 -3.39 -0.11
C GLU A 14 -11.81 -4.14 0.69
N TRP A 15 -11.50 -5.31 1.25
CA TRP A 15 -12.46 -6.08 2.06
C TRP A 15 -12.85 -5.38 3.36
N SER A 16 -11.94 -4.60 3.94
CA SER A 16 -12.22 -3.78 5.12
C SER A 16 -13.05 -2.53 4.78
N GLY A 17 -13.33 -2.27 3.50
CA GLY A 17 -14.14 -1.15 3.03
C GLY A 17 -13.37 0.17 2.90
N PHE A 18 -12.04 0.14 2.94
CA PHE A 18 -11.21 1.32 2.70
C PHE A 18 -11.06 1.57 1.21
N ASN A 19 -11.25 2.82 0.78
CA ASN A 19 -10.96 3.21 -0.59
C ASN A 19 -9.51 3.72 -0.66
N VAL A 20 -8.62 2.98 -1.32
CA VAL A 20 -7.22 3.37 -1.51
C VAL A 20 -7.15 4.51 -2.52
N ILE A 21 -6.82 5.72 -2.07
CA ILE A 21 -6.68 6.91 -2.91
C ILE A 21 -5.27 6.95 -3.52
N HIS A 22 -4.24 6.68 -2.71
CA HIS A 22 -2.84 6.67 -3.14
C HIS A 22 -2.04 5.56 -2.49
N LYS A 23 -1.01 5.11 -3.21
CA LYS A 23 -0.04 4.12 -2.75
C LYS A 23 1.37 4.58 -3.10
N PHE A 24 2.17 4.86 -2.07
CA PHE A 24 3.52 5.38 -2.21
C PHE A 24 4.59 4.37 -1.81
N GLY A 25 5.74 4.47 -2.47
CA GLY A 25 6.95 3.67 -2.23
C GLY A 25 7.84 4.19 -1.10
N GLY A 26 7.59 5.42 -0.66
CA GLY A 26 8.39 6.15 0.31
C GLY A 26 7.73 7.47 0.71
N PHE A 27 8.43 8.25 1.53
CA PHE A 27 7.92 9.53 2.04
C PHE A 27 8.12 10.71 1.07
N GLU A 28 8.78 10.48 -0.06
CA GLU A 28 9.00 11.50 -1.10
C GLU A 28 7.88 11.51 -2.16
N GLU A 29 6.69 11.00 -1.81
CA GLU A 29 5.52 10.89 -2.70
C GLU A 29 5.78 10.09 -3.99
N GLU A 30 6.82 9.24 -3.98
CA GLU A 30 7.13 8.34 -5.09
C GLU A 30 6.08 7.24 -5.22
N ALA A 31 5.71 6.88 -6.45
CA ALA A 31 4.77 5.79 -6.69
C ALA A 31 5.35 4.45 -6.21
N PHE A 32 4.52 3.65 -5.53
CA PHE A 32 4.92 2.30 -5.11
C PHE A 32 5.26 1.42 -6.31
N ASN A 33 6.40 0.74 -6.25
CA ASN A 33 6.87 -0.21 -7.25
C ASN A 33 7.68 -1.35 -6.59
N ASP A 34 8.12 -2.33 -7.39
CA ASP A 34 8.82 -3.52 -6.88
C ASP A 34 10.18 -3.23 -6.22
N GLN A 35 10.75 -2.04 -6.46
CA GLN A 35 11.99 -1.57 -5.84
C GLN A 35 11.73 -0.72 -4.58
N SER A 36 10.47 -0.39 -4.31
CA SER A 36 10.10 0.40 -3.14
C SER A 36 10.38 -0.37 -1.85
N GLU A 37 11.17 0.22 -0.96
CA GLU A 37 11.42 -0.38 0.35
C GLU A 37 10.21 -0.34 1.29
N LYS A 38 9.27 0.58 1.02
CA LYS A 38 8.11 0.85 1.87
C LYS A 38 6.85 0.84 1.04
N GLN A 39 5.74 0.61 1.72
CA GLN A 39 4.42 0.65 1.14
C GLN A 39 3.52 1.50 2.03
N ILE A 40 3.14 2.67 1.54
CA ILE A 40 2.38 3.66 2.28
C ILE A 40 1.03 3.85 1.58
N PHE A 41 -0.06 3.66 2.31
CA PHE A 41 -1.41 3.81 1.78
C PHE A 41 -2.06 5.07 2.32
N VAL A 42 -2.76 5.77 1.44
CA VAL A 42 -3.70 6.83 1.81
C VAL A 42 -5.08 6.31 1.46
N CYS A 43 -5.89 6.03 2.49
CA CYS A 43 -7.24 5.51 2.35
C CYS A 43 -8.29 6.49 2.88
N GLN A 44 -9.51 6.40 2.35
CA GLN A 44 -10.72 7.01 2.90
C GLN A 44 -11.64 5.94 3.49
#